data_AF-A0A1C6PVV0-F1
#
_entry.id   AF-A0A1C6PVV0-F1
#
_cell.length_a   1.000
_cell.length_b   1.000
_cell.length_c   1.000
_cell.angle_alpha   90.00
_cell.angle_beta   90.00
_cell.angle_gamma   90.00
#
_symmetry.space_group_name_H-M   'P 1'
#
loop_
_entity.id
_entity.type
_entity.pdbx_description
1 polymer ?
#
loop_
_entity_poly.entity_id
_entity_poly.type
_entity_poly.pdbx_seq_one_letter_code
_entity_poly.pdbx_strand_id
1 'polypeptide(L)'
;MRLLLDSFWRAVAYCMHPRVIVLSFLPLGLMVVLAAVLGYFYWDASVAWTRQALDAWPLLSGVWAWIGGIFSSDVKAILAPLFVVLAVTPLIVVVSLLIVAGFMAPALTRLVAERRFPALEQKRGASFMGSAARSLGLTVLAMLALVVSMPLWLIPPLVLILPPLIWGWLTYRVMSFDALAEHATSEERNALLRAHRLPLLAIGVLCGYLGAAPSIVWASGLLFAAAFFVLAPMAIWIYTLVFAFSALWFAHYCLDALARLRLQQAAAAVAPPAIDMADAKAAASQWSAP
;
A
#
# COMPACT_ATOMS: atom_id res chain seq x y z
N MET A 1 -12.85 18.81 -7.62
CA MET A 1 -12.47 17.85 -8.69
C MET A 1 -11.09 18.16 -9.29
N ARG A 2 -10.73 19.41 -9.59
CA ARG A 2 -9.41 19.77 -10.16
C ARG A 2 -8.20 19.21 -9.40
N LEU A 3 -8.25 19.20 -8.06
CA LEU A 3 -7.17 18.68 -7.20
C LEU A 3 -6.96 17.16 -7.37
N LEU A 4 -8.05 16.39 -7.49
CA LEU A 4 -8.01 14.94 -7.70
C LEU A 4 -7.40 14.56 -9.05
N LEU A 5 -7.80 15.27 -10.11
CA LEU A 5 -7.35 14.99 -11.47
C LEU A 5 -5.90 15.45 -11.69
N ASP A 6 -5.52 16.62 -11.16
CA ASP A 6 -4.15 17.12 -11.21
C ASP A 6 -3.19 16.20 -10.43
N SER A 7 -3.58 15.72 -9.24
CA SER A 7 -2.75 14.78 -8.48
C SER A 7 -2.63 13.42 -9.16
N PHE A 8 -3.70 12.94 -9.81
CA PHE A 8 -3.70 11.69 -10.58
C PHE A 8 -2.69 11.73 -11.73
N TRP A 9 -2.78 12.74 -12.61
CA TRP A 9 -1.92 12.82 -13.78
C TRP A 9 -0.44 13.00 -13.40
N ARG A 10 -0.18 13.74 -12.32
CA ARG A 10 1.18 13.87 -11.76
C ARG A 10 1.71 12.55 -11.23
N ALA A 11 0.88 11.77 -10.53
CA ALA A 11 1.27 10.44 -10.06
C ALA A 11 1.63 9.52 -11.23
N VAL A 12 0.80 9.49 -12.29
CA VAL A 12 1.11 8.74 -13.52
C VAL A 12 2.43 9.18 -14.14
N ALA A 13 2.66 10.49 -14.27
CA ALA A 13 3.91 11.03 -14.82
C ALA A 13 5.13 10.65 -13.96
N TYR A 14 4.98 10.66 -12.63
CA TYR A 14 6.06 10.30 -11.70
C TYR A 14 6.37 8.81 -11.69
N CYS A 15 5.43 7.94 -12.06
CA CYS A 15 5.72 6.50 -12.25
C CYS A 15 6.78 6.27 -13.34
N MET A 16 6.88 7.16 -14.34
CA MET A 16 7.90 7.10 -15.40
C MET A 16 9.25 7.68 -14.97
N HIS A 17 9.35 8.22 -13.75
CA HIS A 17 10.59 8.79 -13.26
C HIS A 17 11.63 7.69 -12.97
N PRO A 18 12.91 7.84 -13.39
CA PRO A 18 13.92 6.80 -13.25
C PRO A 18 14.05 6.24 -11.83
N ARG A 19 14.02 7.12 -10.82
CA ARG A 19 14.05 6.70 -9.41
C ARG A 19 12.88 5.78 -9.03
N VAL A 20 11.67 6.06 -9.52
CA VAL A 20 10.46 5.27 -9.20
C VAL A 20 10.51 3.93 -9.92
N ILE A 21 10.97 3.91 -11.17
CA ILE A 21 11.18 2.67 -11.93
C ILE A 21 12.21 1.79 -11.21
N VAL A 22 13.36 2.32 -10.81
CA VAL A 22 14.38 1.56 -10.08
C VAL A 22 13.83 1.03 -8.74
N LEU A 23 13.11 1.86 -7.99
CA LEU A 23 12.46 1.44 -6.74
C LEU A 23 11.43 0.32 -6.96
N SER A 24 10.72 0.31 -8.11
CA SER A 24 9.76 -0.75 -8.43
C SER A 24 10.40 -2.11 -8.71
N PHE A 25 11.68 -2.15 -9.13
CA PHE A 25 12.41 -3.41 -9.31
C PHE A 25 13.08 -3.92 -8.03
N LEU A 26 13.22 -3.08 -7.01
CA LEU A 26 13.79 -3.42 -5.70
C LEU A 26 13.18 -4.70 -5.06
N PRO A 27 11.86 -4.92 -5.04
CA PRO A 27 11.28 -6.12 -4.43
C PRO A 27 11.69 -7.39 -5.17
N LEU A 28 11.81 -7.35 -6.50
CA LEU A 28 12.31 -8.49 -7.27
C LEU A 28 13.77 -8.80 -6.94
N GLY A 29 14.61 -7.76 -6.86
CA GLY A 29 16.00 -7.91 -6.43
C GLY A 29 16.11 -8.51 -5.01
N LEU A 30 15.28 -8.03 -4.09
CA LEU A 30 15.23 -8.52 -2.72
C LEU A 30 14.77 -9.99 -2.66
N MET A 31 13.80 -10.39 -3.48
CA MET A 31 13.39 -11.79 -3.59
C MET A 31 14.53 -12.68 -4.06
N VAL A 32 15.29 -12.26 -5.07
CA VAL A 32 16.45 -13.02 -5.57
C VAL A 32 17.50 -13.18 -4.47
N VAL A 33 17.81 -12.09 -3.75
CA VAL A 33 18.77 -12.13 -2.64
C VAL A 33 18.28 -13.04 -1.51
N LEU A 34 17.02 -12.91 -1.09
CA LEU A 34 16.44 -13.76 -0.03
C LEU A 34 16.41 -15.23 -0.44
N ALA A 35 15.99 -15.53 -1.68
CA ALA A 35 15.97 -16.89 -2.20
C ALA A 35 17.38 -17.49 -2.28
N ALA A 36 18.37 -16.72 -2.74
CA ALA A 36 19.76 -17.16 -2.80
C ALA A 36 20.34 -17.42 -1.40
N VAL A 37 20.13 -16.51 -0.45
CA VAL A 37 20.61 -16.65 0.94
C VAL A 37 19.94 -17.84 1.62
N LEU A 38 18.61 -17.91 1.58
CA LEU A 38 17.87 -19.02 2.20
C LEU A 38 18.17 -20.36 1.54
N GLY A 39 18.27 -20.39 0.20
CA GLY A 39 18.66 -21.57 -0.55
C GLY A 39 20.07 -22.03 -0.19
N TYR A 40 21.04 -21.11 -0.11
CA TYR A 40 22.42 -21.47 0.23
C TYR A 40 22.55 -22.05 1.65
N PHE A 41 21.88 -21.47 2.64
CA PHE A 41 22.03 -21.89 4.04
C PHE A 41 21.07 -23.01 4.49
N TYR A 42 19.86 -23.09 3.93
CA TYR A 42 18.78 -23.90 4.48
C TYR A 42 18.18 -24.91 3.50
N TRP A 43 18.65 -25.00 2.25
CA TRP A 43 18.04 -25.90 1.26
C TRP A 43 18.01 -27.36 1.71
N ASP A 44 19.16 -27.98 1.97
CA ASP A 44 19.24 -29.40 2.31
C ASP A 44 18.47 -29.73 3.60
N ALA A 45 18.59 -28.86 4.62
CA ALA A 45 17.88 -29.00 5.89
C ALA A 45 16.36 -28.92 5.70
N SER A 46 15.89 -28.00 4.87
CA SER A 46 14.46 -27.79 4.59
C SER A 46 13.88 -28.97 3.82
N VAL A 47 14.57 -29.45 2.78
CA VAL A 47 14.15 -30.63 2.00
C VAL A 47 14.12 -31.88 2.87
N ALA A 48 15.14 -32.08 3.72
CA ALA A 48 15.19 -33.21 4.65
C ALA A 48 14.04 -33.15 5.67
N TRP A 49 13.78 -31.98 6.25
CA TRP A 49 12.68 -31.78 7.19
C TRP A 49 11.32 -32.03 6.53
N THR A 50 11.08 -31.51 5.32
CA THR A 50 9.84 -31.76 4.58
C THR A 50 9.67 -33.24 4.26
N ARG A 51 10.75 -33.96 3.90
CA ARG A 51 10.69 -35.41 3.66
C ARG A 51 10.29 -36.17 4.93
N GLN A 52 10.91 -35.85 6.07
CA GLN A 52 10.54 -36.43 7.36
C GLN A 52 9.09 -36.14 7.74
N ALA A 53 8.61 -34.92 7.47
CA ALA A 53 7.22 -34.55 7.72
C ALA A 53 6.24 -35.36 6.84
N LEU A 54 6.58 -35.62 5.57
CA LEU A 54 5.79 -36.47 4.67
C LEU A 54 5.79 -37.94 5.09
N ASP A 55 6.87 -38.41 5.71
CA ASP A 55 6.99 -39.77 6.26
C ASP A 55 6.21 -39.95 7.57
N ALA A 56 6.09 -38.88 8.37
CA ALA A 56 5.43 -38.92 9.67
C ALA A 56 3.91 -39.03 9.60
N TRP A 57 3.28 -38.93 8.42
CA TRP A 57 1.83 -38.98 8.23
C TRP A 57 1.35 -40.39 7.89
N PRO A 58 0.74 -41.14 8.85
CA PRO A 58 0.41 -42.55 8.67
C PRO A 58 -0.64 -42.79 7.60
N LEU A 59 -1.57 -41.84 7.39
CA LEU A 59 -2.58 -41.92 6.34
C LEU A 59 -2.01 -41.87 4.91
N LEU A 60 -0.83 -41.25 4.72
CA LEU A 60 -0.18 -41.17 3.41
C LEU A 60 0.69 -42.38 3.13
N SER A 61 1.01 -43.21 4.13
CA SER A 61 1.89 -44.38 3.96
C SER A 61 1.39 -45.37 2.90
N GLY A 62 0.09 -45.68 2.91
CA GLY A 62 -0.55 -46.54 1.90
C GLY A 62 -0.58 -45.90 0.50
N VAL A 63 -0.75 -44.58 0.42
CA VAL A 63 -0.71 -43.82 -0.84
C VAL A 63 0.69 -43.83 -1.43
N TRP A 64 1.72 -43.61 -0.61
CA TRP A 64 3.12 -43.66 -1.03
C TRP A 64 3.52 -45.06 -1.52
N ALA A 65 3.08 -46.11 -0.82
CA ALA A 65 3.35 -47.50 -1.22
C ALA A 65 2.66 -47.86 -2.55
N TRP A 66 1.41 -47.42 -2.75
CA TRP A 66 0.69 -47.61 -4.02
C TRP A 66 1.36 -46.87 -5.18
N ILE A 67 1.75 -45.61 -4.98
CA ILE A 67 2.47 -44.81 -5.98
C ILE A 67 3.84 -45.43 -6.30
N GLY A 68 4.60 -45.86 -5.28
CA GLY A 68 5.89 -46.52 -5.47
C GLY A 68 5.80 -47.88 -6.18
N GLY A 69 4.63 -48.53 -6.14
CA GLY A 69 4.36 -49.72 -6.95
C GLY A 69 4.15 -49.43 -8.45
N ILE A 70 3.66 -48.22 -8.78
CA ILE A 70 3.41 -47.77 -10.16
C ILE A 70 4.65 -47.07 -10.75
N PHE A 71 5.38 -46.32 -9.92
CA PHE A 71 6.56 -45.55 -10.30
C PHE A 71 7.79 -46.08 -9.55
N SER A 72 8.81 -46.54 -10.29
CA SER A 72 10.05 -47.09 -9.69
C SER A 72 10.96 -46.03 -9.03
N SER A 73 10.56 -44.75 -9.08
CA SER A 73 11.29 -43.61 -8.51
C SER A 73 10.71 -43.19 -7.16
N ASP A 74 11.56 -42.82 -6.20
CA ASP A 74 11.13 -42.24 -4.93
C ASP A 74 10.45 -40.88 -5.17
N VAL A 75 9.13 -40.89 -5.24
CA VAL A 75 8.31 -39.71 -5.52
C VAL A 75 8.51 -38.61 -4.48
N LYS A 76 8.88 -38.96 -3.24
CA LYS A 76 9.18 -37.98 -2.19
C LYS A 76 10.43 -37.17 -2.47
N ALA A 77 11.40 -37.74 -3.18
CA ALA A 77 12.62 -37.04 -3.60
C ALA A 77 12.32 -35.88 -4.56
N ILE A 78 11.22 -35.97 -5.31
CA ILE A 78 10.75 -34.90 -6.22
C ILE A 78 9.78 -33.97 -5.50
N LEU A 79 8.87 -34.50 -4.69
CA LEU A 79 7.83 -33.70 -4.03
C LEU A 79 8.37 -32.82 -2.90
N ALA A 80 9.33 -33.30 -2.09
CA ALA A 80 9.82 -32.52 -0.95
C ALA A 80 10.43 -31.17 -1.37
N PRO A 81 11.33 -31.09 -2.38
CA PRO A 81 11.79 -29.81 -2.92
C PRO A 81 10.67 -28.90 -3.44
N LEU A 82 9.66 -29.47 -4.12
CA LEU A 82 8.53 -28.70 -4.64
C LEU A 82 7.70 -28.06 -3.51
N PHE A 83 7.45 -28.80 -2.42
CA PHE A 83 6.74 -28.27 -1.26
C PHE A 83 7.52 -27.14 -0.57
N VAL A 84 8.85 -27.29 -0.44
CA VAL A 84 9.71 -26.23 0.11
C VAL A 84 9.58 -24.96 -0.73
N VAL A 85 9.74 -25.07 -2.06
CA VAL A 85 9.62 -23.92 -2.96
C VAL A 85 8.21 -23.31 -2.89
N LEU A 86 7.16 -24.13 -2.94
CA LEU A 86 5.77 -23.68 -2.90
C LEU A 86 5.42 -22.95 -1.59
N ALA A 87 5.96 -23.40 -0.45
CA ALA A 87 5.70 -22.79 0.85
C ALA A 87 6.55 -21.53 1.09
N VAL A 88 7.83 -21.56 0.72
CA VAL A 88 8.79 -20.48 1.01
C VAL A 88 8.64 -19.31 0.03
N THR A 89 8.36 -19.58 -1.25
CA THR A 89 8.21 -18.52 -2.27
C THR A 89 7.18 -17.44 -1.89
N PRO A 90 5.92 -17.75 -1.51
CA PRO A 90 4.96 -16.72 -1.14
C PRO A 90 5.40 -15.95 0.10
N LEU A 91 6.07 -16.59 1.05
CA LEU A 91 6.63 -15.91 2.22
C LEU A 91 7.71 -14.89 1.81
N ILE A 92 8.63 -15.29 0.92
CA ILE A 92 9.66 -14.39 0.36
C ILE A 92 9.01 -13.21 -0.35
N VAL A 93 7.97 -13.45 -1.16
CA VAL A 93 7.21 -12.39 -1.86
C VAL A 93 6.62 -11.41 -0.84
N VAL A 94 5.88 -11.91 0.15
CA VAL A 94 5.23 -11.08 1.17
C VAL A 94 6.25 -10.26 1.96
N VAL A 95 7.33 -10.89 2.44
CA VAL A 95 8.39 -10.20 3.18
C VAL A 95 9.06 -9.12 2.32
N SER A 96 9.34 -9.43 1.05
CA SER A 96 9.96 -8.48 0.12
C SER A 96 9.06 -7.27 -0.14
N LEU A 97 7.77 -7.51 -0.38
CA LEU A 97 6.78 -6.47 -0.60
C LEU A 97 6.58 -5.61 0.66
N LEU A 98 6.55 -6.21 1.85
CA LEU A 98 6.41 -5.47 3.11
C LEU A 98 7.61 -4.56 3.39
N ILE A 99 8.83 -5.08 3.20
CA ILE A 99 10.07 -4.29 3.36
C ILE A 99 10.03 -3.11 2.38
N VAL A 100 9.81 -3.38 1.09
CA VAL A 100 9.80 -2.31 0.07
C VAL A 100 8.66 -1.33 0.31
N ALA A 101 7.45 -1.78 0.65
CA ALA A 101 6.32 -0.91 0.94
C ALA A 101 6.62 0.08 2.08
N GLY A 102 7.26 -0.41 3.16
CA GLY A 102 7.63 0.41 4.31
C GLY A 102 8.63 1.53 4.00
N PHE A 103 9.54 1.30 3.06
CA PHE A 103 10.55 2.31 2.67
C PHE A 103 10.17 3.14 1.44
N MET A 104 9.36 2.59 0.53
CA MET A 104 9.05 3.24 -0.73
C MET A 104 8.05 4.38 -0.55
N ALA A 105 7.01 4.22 0.27
CA ALA A 105 6.03 5.28 0.53
C ALA A 105 6.68 6.58 1.09
N PRO A 106 7.53 6.55 2.14
CA PRO A 106 8.20 7.75 2.61
C PRO A 106 9.21 8.31 1.58
N ALA A 107 9.95 7.45 0.89
CA ALA A 107 10.90 7.90 -0.15
C ALA A 107 10.19 8.64 -1.31
N LEU A 108 9.04 8.14 -1.76
CA LEU A 108 8.24 8.78 -2.80
C LEU A 108 7.61 10.09 -2.31
N THR A 109 7.13 10.12 -1.07
CA THR A 109 6.58 11.35 -0.46
C THR A 109 7.65 12.44 -0.38
N ARG A 110 8.87 12.08 0.06
CA ARG A 110 10.02 12.98 0.10
C ARG A 110 10.41 13.48 -1.29
N LEU A 111 10.43 12.60 -2.30
CA LEU A 111 10.69 12.99 -3.70
C LEU A 111 9.67 14.04 -4.19
N VAL A 112 8.39 13.86 -3.87
CA VAL A 112 7.33 14.82 -4.23
C VAL A 112 7.50 16.14 -3.46
N ALA A 113 7.81 16.07 -2.17
CA ALA A 113 8.01 17.25 -1.34
C ALA A 113 9.20 18.10 -1.83
N GLU A 114 10.36 17.49 -2.07
CA GLU A 114 11.56 18.17 -2.55
C GLU A 114 11.36 18.85 -3.91
N ARG A 115 10.60 18.22 -4.82
CA ARG A 115 10.40 18.75 -6.17
C ARG A 115 9.26 19.75 -6.33
N ARG A 116 8.14 19.54 -5.63
CA ARG A 116 6.91 20.34 -5.83
C ARG A 116 6.65 21.31 -4.69
N PHE A 117 7.10 20.98 -3.48
CA PHE A 117 6.78 21.74 -2.27
C PHE A 117 8.05 22.11 -1.47
N PRO A 118 9.09 22.71 -2.09
CA PRO A 118 10.35 23.00 -1.40
C PRO A 118 10.18 24.00 -0.25
N ALA A 119 9.15 24.87 -0.31
CA ALA A 119 8.83 25.83 0.74
C ALA A 119 7.99 25.24 1.89
N LEU A 120 7.57 23.98 1.80
CA LEU A 120 6.72 23.35 2.81
C LEU A 120 7.58 22.81 3.96
N GLU A 121 7.48 23.48 5.11
CA GLU A 121 8.23 23.10 6.31
C GLU A 121 7.88 21.68 6.81
N GLN A 122 8.91 20.90 7.14
CA GLN A 122 8.80 19.58 7.75
C GLN A 122 8.62 19.70 9.26
N LYS A 123 7.39 19.46 9.74
CA LYS A 123 7.08 19.50 11.19
C LYS A 123 7.29 18.16 11.92
N ARG A 124 7.69 17.09 11.22
CA ARG A 124 8.02 15.74 11.75
C ARG A 124 7.03 15.25 12.82
N GLY A 125 5.73 15.31 12.51
CA GLY A 125 4.66 15.10 13.47
C GLY A 125 4.33 13.65 13.83
N ALA A 126 5.06 12.65 13.34
CA ALA A 126 4.83 11.25 13.66
C ALA A 126 6.10 10.39 13.59
N SER A 127 6.20 9.40 14.48
CA SER A 127 7.29 8.41 14.49
C SER A 127 6.97 7.22 13.59
N PHE A 128 8.01 6.61 12.99
CA PHE A 128 7.90 5.42 12.15
C PHE A 128 7.22 4.25 12.87
N MET A 129 7.61 3.99 14.12
CA MET A 129 7.02 2.92 14.94
C MET A 129 5.56 3.19 15.28
N GLY A 130 5.18 4.46 15.46
CA GLY A 130 3.79 4.87 15.62
C GLY A 130 2.96 4.64 14.34
N SER A 131 3.54 4.85 13.16
CA SER A 131 2.88 4.51 11.88
C SER A 131 2.69 3.01 11.74
N ALA A 132 3.71 2.21 12.06
CA ALA A 132 3.65 0.75 11.96
C ALA A 132 2.56 0.15 12.87
N ALA A 133 2.52 0.53 14.15
CA ALA A 133 1.51 0.04 15.09
C ALA A 133 0.09 0.45 14.68
N ARG A 134 -0.07 1.69 14.18
CA ARG A 134 -1.35 2.18 13.68
C ARG A 134 -1.79 1.44 12.42
N SER A 135 -0.90 1.22 11.46
CA SER A 135 -1.18 0.48 10.24
C SER A 135 -1.55 -0.96 10.54
N LEU A 136 -0.89 -1.59 11.51
CA LEU A 136 -1.26 -2.93 11.98
C LEU A 136 -2.66 -2.94 12.60
N GLY A 137 -2.98 -2.00 13.49
CA GLY A 137 -4.31 -1.89 14.09
C GLY A 137 -5.42 -1.64 13.06
N LEU A 138 -5.16 -0.81 12.06
CA LEU A 138 -6.09 -0.58 10.95
C LEU A 138 -6.25 -1.83 10.06
N THR A 139 -5.18 -2.58 9.84
CA THR A 139 -5.21 -3.83 9.08
C THR A 139 -6.06 -4.88 9.79
N VAL A 140 -5.89 -5.04 11.11
CA VAL A 140 -6.75 -5.92 11.92
C VAL A 140 -8.21 -5.49 11.84
N LEU A 141 -8.49 -4.19 11.95
CA LEU A 141 -9.85 -3.67 11.83
C LEU A 141 -10.45 -3.92 10.43
N ALA A 142 -9.65 -3.79 9.37
CA ALA A 142 -10.09 -4.10 8.01
C ALA A 142 -10.34 -5.59 7.81
N MET A 143 -9.52 -6.46 8.40
CA MET A 143 -9.75 -7.91 8.41
C MET A 143 -11.06 -8.26 9.13
N LEU A 144 -11.32 -7.66 10.30
CA LEU A 144 -12.59 -7.83 11.01
C LEU A 144 -13.77 -7.34 10.17
N ALA A 145 -13.64 -6.18 9.51
CA ALA A 145 -14.67 -5.67 8.62
C ALA A 145 -14.94 -6.60 7.43
N LEU A 146 -13.90 -7.21 6.84
CA LEU A 146 -14.07 -8.20 5.77
C LEU A 146 -14.85 -9.43 6.26
N VAL A 147 -14.48 -9.99 7.41
CA VAL A 147 -15.16 -11.16 8.00
C VAL A 147 -16.63 -10.83 8.29
N VAL A 148 -16.89 -9.69 8.93
CA VAL A 148 -18.27 -9.23 9.21
C VAL A 148 -19.04 -8.96 7.93
N SER A 149 -18.38 -8.59 6.84
CA SER A 149 -19.03 -8.33 5.55
C SER A 149 -19.37 -9.59 4.75
N MET A 150 -18.82 -10.77 5.08
CA MET A 150 -19.03 -12.00 4.32
C MET A 150 -20.51 -12.37 4.09
N PRO A 151 -21.43 -12.26 5.08
CA PRO A 151 -22.85 -12.56 4.85
C PRO A 151 -23.48 -11.67 3.76
N LEU A 152 -23.00 -10.43 3.63
CA LEU A 152 -23.49 -9.48 2.63
C LEU A 152 -22.99 -9.78 1.22
N TRP A 153 -21.94 -10.60 1.07
CA TRP A 153 -21.38 -10.96 -0.24
C TRP A 153 -22.30 -11.89 -1.04
N LEU A 154 -23.30 -12.51 -0.39
CA LEU A 154 -24.33 -13.31 -1.06
C LEU A 154 -25.19 -12.48 -2.03
N ILE A 155 -25.17 -11.15 -1.89
CA ILE A 155 -25.83 -10.22 -2.80
C ILE A 155 -24.81 -9.84 -3.89
N PRO A 156 -24.97 -10.27 -5.16
CA PRO A 156 -23.92 -10.16 -6.19
C PRO A 156 -23.37 -8.73 -6.44
N PRO A 157 -24.18 -7.65 -6.37
CA PRO A 157 -23.64 -6.29 -6.43
C PRO A 157 -22.72 -5.92 -5.26
N LEU A 158 -22.99 -6.42 -4.04
CA LEU A 158 -22.27 -6.02 -2.83
C LEU A 158 -20.88 -6.63 -2.74
N VAL A 159 -20.67 -7.86 -3.24
CA VAL A 159 -19.34 -8.48 -3.25
C VAL A 159 -18.34 -7.73 -4.14
N LEU A 160 -18.81 -6.98 -5.15
CA LEU A 160 -17.94 -6.14 -5.99
C LEU A 160 -17.62 -4.78 -5.36
N ILE A 161 -18.40 -4.34 -4.37
CA ILE A 161 -18.29 -3.00 -3.76
C ILE A 161 -17.62 -3.08 -2.39
N LEU A 162 -18.05 -4.01 -1.53
CA LEU A 162 -17.60 -4.08 -0.14
C LEU A 162 -16.08 -4.32 0.00
N PRO A 163 -15.47 -5.32 -0.67
CA PRO A 163 -14.03 -5.55 -0.52
C PRO A 163 -13.19 -4.36 -1.01
N PRO A 164 -13.42 -3.78 -2.21
CA PRO A 164 -12.70 -2.57 -2.64
C PRO A 164 -12.96 -1.36 -1.76
N LEU A 165 -14.15 -1.23 -1.16
CA LEU A 165 -14.47 -0.16 -0.22
C LEU A 165 -13.68 -0.30 1.10
N ILE A 166 -13.62 -1.51 1.67
CA ILE A 166 -12.87 -1.79 2.89
C ILE A 166 -11.37 -1.62 2.65
N TRP A 167 -10.85 -2.17 1.55
CA TRP A 167 -9.45 -2.00 1.15
C TRP A 167 -9.12 -0.55 0.82
N GLY A 168 -10.01 0.15 0.13
CA GLY A 168 -9.85 1.56 -0.18
C GLY A 168 -9.85 2.43 1.07
N TRP A 169 -10.71 2.12 2.03
CA TRP A 169 -10.73 2.78 3.34
C TRP A 169 -9.41 2.55 4.11
N LEU A 170 -8.90 1.32 4.14
CA LEU A 170 -7.62 1.00 4.77
C LEU A 170 -6.47 1.75 4.09
N THR A 171 -6.40 1.66 2.76
CA THR A 171 -5.38 2.30 1.93
C THR A 171 -5.36 3.81 2.16
N TYR A 172 -6.53 4.44 2.13
CA TYR A 172 -6.68 5.86 2.46
C TYR A 172 -6.10 6.18 3.85
N ARG A 173 -6.48 5.43 4.88
CA ARG A 173 -6.08 5.69 6.27
C ARG A 173 -4.58 5.54 6.51
N VAL A 174 -3.96 4.58 5.86
CA VAL A 174 -2.51 4.29 5.94
C VAL A 174 -1.74 5.30 5.08
N MET A 175 -2.01 5.35 3.77
CA MET A 175 -1.25 6.17 2.82
C MET A 175 -1.36 7.67 3.09
N SER A 176 -2.54 8.16 3.51
CA SER A 176 -2.67 9.59 3.86
C SER A 176 -1.95 9.93 5.15
N PHE A 177 -1.84 8.98 6.08
CA PHE A 177 -1.07 9.18 7.29
C PHE A 177 0.42 9.22 6.96
N ASP A 178 0.91 8.27 6.18
CA ASP A 178 2.31 8.20 5.75
C ASP A 178 2.73 9.42 4.94
N ALA A 179 1.90 9.87 3.99
CA ALA A 179 2.15 11.07 3.19
C ALA A 179 2.24 12.37 4.03
N LEU A 180 1.53 12.43 5.16
CA LEU A 180 1.47 13.62 6.03
C LEU A 180 2.40 13.53 7.23
N ALA A 181 2.93 12.35 7.57
CA ALA A 181 3.68 12.09 8.80
C ALA A 181 4.89 13.02 8.99
N GLU A 182 5.63 13.28 7.90
CA GLU A 182 6.83 14.12 7.95
C GLU A 182 6.53 15.63 7.90
N HIS A 183 5.40 16.02 7.31
CA HIS A 183 5.13 17.43 6.98
C HIS A 183 4.08 18.07 7.87
N ALA A 184 3.06 17.34 8.32
CA ALA A 184 1.92 17.90 9.05
C ALA A 184 2.01 17.69 10.57
N THR A 185 1.46 18.64 11.33
CA THR A 185 1.15 18.40 12.76
C THR A 185 -0.03 17.44 12.92
N SER A 186 -0.23 16.93 14.13
CA SER A 186 -1.40 16.09 14.48
C SER A 186 -2.73 16.81 14.21
N GLU A 187 -2.81 18.10 14.51
CA GLU A 187 -3.97 18.95 14.29
C GLU A 187 -4.23 19.19 12.80
N GLU A 188 -3.21 19.59 12.05
CA GLU A 188 -3.28 19.80 10.59
C GLU A 188 -3.76 18.52 9.90
N ARG A 189 -3.19 17.37 10.26
CA ARG A 189 -3.58 16.07 9.72
C ARG A 189 -5.04 15.73 10.02
N ASN A 190 -5.49 15.92 11.27
CA ASN A 190 -6.87 15.61 11.65
C ASN A 190 -7.89 16.55 10.99
N ALA A 191 -7.53 17.83 10.80
CA ALA A 191 -8.35 18.77 10.04
C ALA A 191 -8.45 18.35 8.57
N LEU A 192 -7.33 18.01 7.94
CA LEU A 192 -7.26 17.60 6.53
C LEU A 192 -8.06 16.32 6.26
N LEU A 193 -7.87 15.29 7.08
CA LEU A 193 -8.56 14.00 6.93
C LEU A 193 -10.08 14.16 7.11
N ARG A 194 -10.53 15.08 7.97
CA ARG A 194 -11.97 15.39 8.11
C ARG A 194 -12.51 16.12 6.89
N ALA A 195 -11.78 17.12 6.39
CA ALA A 195 -12.19 17.93 5.25
C ALA A 195 -12.18 17.15 3.91
N HIS A 196 -11.22 16.24 3.72
CA HIS A 196 -11.01 15.54 2.45
C HIS A 196 -11.34 14.03 2.52
N ARG A 197 -12.15 13.58 3.49
CA ARG A 197 -12.47 12.15 3.69
C ARG A 197 -13.00 11.45 2.43
N LEU A 198 -13.91 12.09 1.69
CA LEU A 198 -14.55 11.49 0.52
C LEU A 198 -13.59 11.42 -0.70
N PRO A 199 -12.91 12.52 -1.08
CA PRO A 199 -11.86 12.47 -2.11
C PRO A 199 -10.78 11.42 -1.83
N LEU A 200 -10.30 11.35 -0.58
CA LEU A 200 -9.23 10.41 -0.22
C LEU A 200 -9.72 8.96 -0.21
N LEU A 201 -10.95 8.70 0.23
CA LEU A 201 -11.58 7.39 0.11
C LEU A 201 -11.73 6.98 -1.37
N ALA A 202 -12.15 7.91 -2.24
CA ALA A 202 -12.28 7.64 -3.67
C ALA A 202 -10.93 7.26 -4.30
N ILE A 203 -9.85 7.98 -3.98
CA ILE A 203 -8.49 7.58 -4.39
C ILE A 203 -8.17 6.18 -3.88
N GLY A 204 -8.45 5.91 -2.61
CA GLY A 204 -8.21 4.60 -1.99
C GLY A 204 -8.95 3.47 -2.70
N VAL A 205 -10.24 3.64 -3.01
CA VAL A 205 -11.05 2.62 -3.71
C VAL A 205 -10.54 2.39 -5.13
N LEU A 206 -10.20 3.46 -5.87
CA LEU A 206 -9.61 3.34 -7.21
C LEU A 206 -8.27 2.59 -7.17
N CYS A 207 -7.42 2.90 -6.19
CA CYS A 207 -6.18 2.17 -5.95
C CYS A 207 -6.43 0.71 -5.56
N GLY A 208 -7.47 0.43 -4.76
CA GLY A 208 -7.88 -0.91 -4.39
C GLY A 208 -8.27 -1.77 -5.60
N TYR A 209 -9.04 -1.20 -6.54
CA TYR A 209 -9.34 -1.87 -7.81
C TYR A 209 -8.09 -2.07 -8.67
N LEU A 210 -7.21 -1.06 -8.74
CA LEU A 210 -5.96 -1.16 -9.49
C LEU A 210 -5.03 -2.24 -8.89
N GLY A 211 -5.08 -2.44 -7.58
CA GLY A 211 -4.37 -3.50 -6.86
C GLY A 211 -4.80 -4.92 -7.25
N ALA A 212 -5.97 -5.08 -7.89
CA ALA A 212 -6.41 -6.35 -8.46
C ALA A 212 -5.84 -6.63 -9.87
N ALA A 213 -5.17 -5.67 -10.51
CA ALA A 213 -4.61 -5.84 -11.85
C ALA A 213 -3.63 -7.02 -11.98
N PRO A 214 -2.72 -7.29 -11.01
CA PRO A 214 -1.85 -8.47 -11.04
C PRO A 214 -2.61 -9.79 -11.11
N SER A 215 -3.83 -9.86 -10.59
CA SER A 215 -4.66 -11.08 -10.63
C SER A 215 -4.99 -11.53 -12.05
N ILE A 216 -5.04 -10.59 -13.01
CA ILE A 216 -5.24 -10.91 -14.44
C ILE A 216 -4.00 -11.63 -14.99
N VAL A 217 -2.80 -11.20 -14.59
CA VAL A 217 -1.53 -11.84 -14.97
C VAL A 217 -1.39 -13.22 -14.33
N TRP A 218 -1.85 -13.37 -13.08
CA TRP A 218 -1.91 -14.68 -12.44
C TRP A 218 -2.89 -15.62 -13.13
N ALA A 219 -4.08 -15.13 -13.50
CA ALA A 219 -5.08 -15.91 -14.21
C ALA A 219 -4.57 -16.36 -15.59
N SER A 220 -3.81 -15.52 -16.30
CA SER A 220 -3.21 -15.89 -17.58
C SER A 220 -2.07 -16.91 -17.43
N GLY A 221 -1.39 -16.96 -16.28
CA GLY A 221 -0.39 -17.98 -15.98
C GLY A 221 -0.91 -19.42 -16.08
N LEU A 222 -2.21 -19.63 -15.83
CA LEU A 222 -2.87 -20.94 -15.99
C LEU A 222 -2.95 -21.38 -17.46
N LEU A 223 -3.07 -20.42 -18.38
CA LEU A 223 -3.15 -20.64 -19.83
C LEU A 223 -1.77 -20.75 -20.48
N PHE A 224 -0.76 -20.12 -19.87
CA PHE A 224 0.61 -20.02 -20.40
C PHE A 224 1.64 -20.55 -19.39
N ALA A 225 1.51 -21.81 -18.98
CA ALA A 225 2.39 -22.43 -17.97
C ALA A 225 3.89 -22.30 -18.31
N ALA A 226 4.26 -22.39 -19.60
CA ALA A 226 5.65 -22.18 -20.04
C ALA A 226 6.17 -20.76 -19.80
N ALA A 227 5.29 -19.75 -19.76
CA ALA A 227 5.63 -18.35 -19.51
C ALA A 227 5.64 -17.98 -18.01
N PHE A 228 5.35 -18.93 -17.10
CA PHE A 228 5.20 -18.65 -15.67
C PHE A 228 6.43 -17.97 -15.05
N PHE A 229 7.63 -18.36 -15.47
CA PHE A 229 8.89 -17.75 -15.03
C PHE A 229 9.01 -16.26 -15.36
N VAL A 230 8.29 -15.78 -16.37
CA VAL A 230 8.25 -14.36 -16.76
C VAL A 230 7.01 -13.69 -16.15
N LEU A 231 5.86 -14.36 -16.16
CA LEU A 231 4.59 -13.83 -15.67
C LEU A 231 4.60 -13.58 -14.16
N ALA A 232 5.22 -14.44 -13.36
CA ALA A 232 5.25 -14.25 -11.90
C ALA A 232 6.07 -13.01 -11.49
N PRO A 233 7.32 -12.80 -11.95
CA PRO A 233 8.04 -11.55 -11.71
C PRO A 233 7.31 -10.32 -12.26
N MET A 234 6.69 -10.45 -13.44
CA MET A 234 5.89 -9.37 -14.05
C MET A 234 4.70 -8.98 -13.17
N ALA A 235 3.95 -9.96 -12.64
CA ALA A 235 2.81 -9.71 -11.76
C ALA A 235 3.23 -9.01 -10.46
N ILE A 236 4.35 -9.44 -9.86
CA ILE A 236 4.92 -8.83 -8.66
C ILE A 236 5.39 -7.40 -8.97
N TRP A 237 6.04 -7.19 -10.11
CA TRP A 237 6.45 -5.86 -10.54
C TRP A 237 5.25 -4.93 -10.73
N ILE A 238 4.19 -5.39 -11.40
CA ILE A 238 2.93 -4.62 -11.55
C ILE A 238 2.34 -4.28 -10.17
N TYR A 239 2.32 -5.23 -9.23
CA TYR A 239 1.85 -4.98 -7.87
C TYR A 239 2.60 -3.81 -7.23
N THR A 240 3.92 -3.77 -7.41
CA THR A 240 4.78 -2.75 -6.81
C THR A 240 4.66 -1.39 -7.51
N LEU A 241 4.47 -1.38 -8.82
CA LEU A 241 4.16 -0.17 -9.58
C LEU A 241 2.81 0.43 -9.18
N VAL A 242 1.78 -0.41 -9.00
CA VAL A 242 0.48 0.05 -8.51
C VAL A 242 0.62 0.64 -7.11
N PHE A 243 1.36 0.01 -6.21
CA PHE A 243 1.64 0.57 -4.90
C PHE A 243 2.39 1.91 -4.99
N ALA A 244 3.43 2.01 -5.84
CA ALA A 244 4.18 3.25 -6.04
C ALA A 244 3.27 4.37 -6.57
N PHE A 245 2.42 4.05 -7.54
CA PHE A 245 1.42 4.96 -8.09
C PHE A 245 0.46 5.45 -7.01
N SER A 246 -0.10 4.55 -6.19
CA SER A 246 -0.99 4.89 -5.08
C SER A 246 -0.29 5.83 -4.10
N ALA A 247 0.93 5.49 -3.66
CA ALA A 247 1.72 6.33 -2.75
C ALA A 247 1.97 7.74 -3.32
N LEU A 248 2.34 7.84 -4.60
CA LEU A 248 2.52 9.13 -5.30
C LEU A 248 1.23 9.94 -5.39
N TRP A 249 0.10 9.28 -5.68
CA TRP A 249 -1.20 9.95 -5.78
C TRP A 249 -1.62 10.54 -4.44
N PHE A 250 -1.51 9.76 -3.35
CA PHE A 250 -1.73 10.25 -2.00
C PHE A 250 -0.75 11.36 -1.63
N ALA A 251 0.55 11.24 -1.93
CA ALA A 251 1.54 12.28 -1.66
C ALA A 251 1.21 13.61 -2.38
N HIS A 252 0.96 13.56 -3.69
CA HIS A 252 0.60 14.77 -4.46
C HIS A 252 -0.68 15.43 -3.99
N TYR A 253 -1.69 14.63 -3.60
CA TYR A 253 -2.96 15.15 -3.11
C TYR A 253 -2.82 15.74 -1.70
N CYS A 254 -2.25 14.99 -0.76
CA CYS A 254 -2.13 15.36 0.64
C CYS A 254 -1.21 16.57 0.83
N LEU A 255 -0.07 16.64 0.14
CA LEU A 255 0.85 17.76 0.27
C LEU A 255 0.30 19.05 -0.36
N ASP A 256 -0.43 18.96 -1.48
CA ASP A 256 -1.12 20.13 -2.07
C ASP A 256 -2.22 20.63 -1.12
N ALA A 257 -3.02 19.72 -0.58
CA ALA A 257 -4.08 20.08 0.37
C ALA A 257 -3.51 20.68 1.67
N LEU A 258 -2.37 20.18 2.16
CA LEU A 258 -1.65 20.74 3.31
C LEU A 258 -1.10 22.13 3.03
N ALA A 259 -0.48 22.34 1.86
CA ALA A 259 0.02 23.65 1.46
C ALA A 259 -1.10 24.69 1.42
N ARG A 260 -2.26 24.33 0.85
CA ARG A 260 -3.45 25.21 0.82
C ARG A 260 -4.00 25.50 2.22
N LEU A 261 -4.04 24.51 3.10
CA LEU A 261 -4.49 24.69 4.48
C LEU A 261 -3.61 25.73 5.20
N ARG A 262 -2.28 25.62 5.07
CA ARG A 262 -1.34 26.57 5.68
C ARG A 262 -1.45 27.97 5.09
N LEU A 263 -1.64 28.09 3.77
CA LEU A 263 -1.87 29.39 3.12
C LEU A 263 -3.15 30.06 3.65
N GLN A 264 -4.22 29.28 3.86
CA GLN A 264 -5.47 29.79 4.43
C GLN A 264 -5.29 30.23 5.89
N GLN A 265 -4.56 29.45 6.70
CA GLN A 265 -4.26 29.80 8.09
C GLN A 265 -3.39 31.07 8.18
N ALA A 266 -2.37 31.19 7.32
CA ALA A 266 -1.54 32.39 7.24
C ALA A 266 -2.36 33.62 6.83
N ALA A 267 -3.23 33.49 5.83
CA ALA A 267 -4.12 34.58 5.41
C ALA A 267 -5.10 34.99 6.53
N ALA A 268 -5.64 34.02 7.27
CA ALA A 268 -6.52 34.29 8.41
C ALA A 268 -5.80 34.98 9.58
N ALA A 269 -4.51 34.69 9.79
CA ALA A 269 -3.70 35.33 10.82
C ALA A 269 -3.35 36.79 10.50
N VAL A 270 -3.31 37.16 9.21
CA VAL A 270 -3.00 38.52 8.74
C VAL A 270 -4.26 39.39 8.60
N ALA A 271 -5.45 38.78 8.49
CA ALA A 271 -6.70 39.52 8.41
C ALA A 271 -6.96 40.28 9.74
N PRO A 272 -7.24 41.60 9.70
CA PRO A 272 -7.51 42.36 10.91
C PRO A 272 -8.77 41.81 11.61
N PRO A 273 -8.83 41.80 12.95
CA PRO A 273 -10.00 41.34 13.67
C PRO A 273 -11.21 42.19 13.26
N ALA A 274 -12.29 41.52 12.82
CA ALA A 274 -13.52 42.16 12.35
C ALA A 274 -14.17 43.10 13.39
N ILE A 275 -13.76 42.99 14.65
CA ILE A 275 -14.18 43.84 15.77
C ILE A 275 -13.72 45.29 15.54
N ASP A 276 -12.49 45.49 15.05
CA ASP A 276 -11.93 46.83 14.85
C ASP A 276 -12.61 47.59 13.69
N MET A 277 -13.11 46.87 12.68
CA MET A 277 -13.88 47.48 11.58
C MET A 277 -15.32 47.83 11.98
N ALA A 278 -15.93 47.07 12.88
CA ALA A 278 -17.26 47.39 13.41
C ALA A 278 -17.20 48.59 14.36
N ASP A 279 -16.20 48.63 15.24
CA ASP A 279 -15.98 49.74 16.17
C ASP A 279 -15.49 51.01 15.45
N ALA A 280 -14.64 50.90 14.42
CA ALA A 280 -14.27 52.05 13.59
C ALA A 280 -15.44 52.62 12.79
N LYS A 281 -16.36 51.76 12.32
CA LYS A 281 -17.57 52.19 11.61
C LYS A 281 -18.61 52.81 12.56
N ALA A 282 -18.71 52.27 13.78
CA ALA A 282 -19.54 52.84 14.85
C ALA A 282 -18.99 54.22 15.31
N ALA A 283 -17.69 54.34 15.53
CA ALA A 283 -17.04 55.60 15.88
C ALA A 283 -17.17 56.66 14.77
N ALA A 284 -17.00 56.27 13.50
CA ALA A 284 -17.21 57.16 12.35
C ALA A 284 -18.67 57.64 12.24
N SER A 285 -19.65 56.80 12.61
CA SER A 285 -21.08 57.18 12.62
C SER A 285 -21.47 58.12 13.76
N GLN A 286 -20.73 58.11 14.88
CA GLN A 286 -20.97 59.00 16.02
C GLN A 286 -20.48 60.44 15.79
N TRP A 287 -19.49 60.62 14.91
CA TRP A 287 -18.95 61.96 14.57
C TRP A 287 -19.64 62.63 13.37
N SER A 288 -20.55 61.91 12.69
CA SER A 288 -21.32 62.42 11.55
C SER A 288 -22.73 62.91 11.90
N ALA A 289 -23.07 63.01 13.18
CA ALA A 289 -24.33 63.62 13.62
C ALA A 289 -24.13 65.13 13.83
N PRO A 290 -24.89 66.00 13.13
CA PRO A 290 -24.77 67.46 13.23
C PRO A 290 -25.27 68.04 14.57
#